data_AF-A0A5N5QKG0-F1
#
_entry.id   AF-A0A5N5QKG0-F1
#
_cell.length_a   1.000
_cell.length_b   1.000
_cell.length_c   1.000
_cell.angle_alpha   90.00
_cell.angle_beta   90.00
_cell.angle_gamma   90.00
#
_symmetry.space_group_name_H-M   'P 1'
#
loop_
_entity.id
_entity.type
_entity.pdbx_description
1 polymer ?
#
loop_
_entity_poly.entity_id
_entity_poly.type
_entity_poly.pdbx_seq_one_letter_code
_entity_poly.pdbx_strand_id
1 'polypeptide(L)'
;MLASAESTFPVDLAIIPPSTIMSTALRRSVFNIARTARVVAAPNRTTTLVRSAFVYKSYSAAAGLSREDVQTRVLDVLKSFEKVDPSKITTAAKFTDDLGLDSLDAVEAVMAIEEEFSIEIPDAEADEITTVQQAIDYIVNTPEAH
;
A
#
# COMPACT_ATOMS: atom_id res chain seq x y z
N MET A 1 -55.69 14.63 -13.42
CA MET A 1 -54.43 14.98 -12.74
C MET A 1 -53.59 13.72 -12.64
N LEU A 2 -52.48 13.72 -13.42
CA LEU A 2 -51.20 13.02 -13.20
C LEU A 2 -51.26 11.48 -13.04
N ALA A 3 -51.04 10.67 -14.08
CA ALA A 3 -49.76 10.42 -14.79
C ALA A 3 -48.59 10.16 -13.82
N SER A 4 -48.35 8.89 -13.50
CA SER A 4 -47.05 8.41 -12.99
C SER A 4 -46.38 7.58 -14.07
N ALA A 5 -45.12 7.91 -14.29
CA ALA A 5 -44.32 7.52 -15.44
C ALA A 5 -43.85 6.06 -15.37
N GLU A 6 -44.05 5.35 -16.47
CA GLU A 6 -43.33 4.14 -16.83
C GLU A 6 -41.85 4.49 -17.04
N SER A 7 -41.01 3.93 -16.17
CA SER A 7 -39.55 3.93 -16.28
C SER A 7 -39.12 2.48 -16.37
N THR A 8 -38.95 1.95 -17.58
CA THR A 8 -38.02 0.84 -17.83
C THR A 8 -37.57 0.92 -19.29
N PHE A 9 -36.31 1.30 -19.45
CA PHE A 9 -35.60 1.46 -20.71
C PHE A 9 -35.52 0.12 -21.49
N PRO A 10 -35.72 0.12 -22.82
CA PRO A 10 -35.37 -1.02 -23.65
C PRO A 10 -33.86 -1.06 -23.88
N VAL A 11 -33.24 -2.21 -23.58
CA VAL A 11 -31.88 -2.59 -23.99
C VAL A 11 -31.85 -2.83 -25.49
N ASP A 12 -31.48 -1.81 -26.25
CA ASP A 12 -31.33 -1.92 -27.71
C ASP A 12 -29.91 -2.40 -28.05
N LEU A 13 -29.84 -3.67 -28.44
CA LEU A 13 -28.66 -4.39 -28.89
C LEU A 13 -28.40 -4.03 -30.36
N ALA A 14 -27.77 -2.86 -30.59
CA ALA A 14 -27.39 -2.42 -31.92
C ALA A 14 -25.88 -2.62 -32.16
N ILE A 15 -25.60 -3.79 -32.73
CA ILE A 15 -24.53 -4.15 -33.67
C ILE A 15 -23.82 -2.94 -34.32
N ILE A 16 -22.50 -2.81 -34.09
CA ILE A 16 -21.61 -1.93 -34.87
C ILE A 16 -20.41 -2.75 -35.37
N PRO A 17 -20.23 -2.97 -36.69
CA PRO A 17 -19.00 -3.53 -37.23
C PRO A 17 -18.09 -2.42 -37.79
N PRO A 18 -16.79 -2.40 -37.47
CA PRO A 18 -15.82 -1.70 -38.30
C PRO A 18 -15.15 -2.66 -39.29
N SER A 19 -15.42 -2.36 -40.56
CA SER A 19 -14.90 -2.92 -41.80
C SER A 19 -13.37 -2.88 -41.96
N THR A 20 -12.84 -3.99 -42.50
CA THR A 20 -12.03 -4.10 -43.73
C THR A 20 -10.66 -3.38 -43.86
N ILE A 21 -9.61 -4.21 -43.82
CA ILE A 21 -8.47 -4.41 -44.74
C ILE A 21 -7.86 -3.20 -45.53
N MET A 22 -6.52 -3.24 -45.58
CA MET A 22 -5.57 -2.80 -46.63
C MET A 22 -4.86 -1.46 -46.40
N SER A 23 -3.53 -1.52 -46.27
CA SER A 23 -2.68 -1.06 -47.37
C SER A 23 -1.19 -1.33 -47.11
N THR A 24 -0.67 -2.24 -47.93
CA THR A 24 0.73 -2.33 -48.35
C THR A 24 1.20 -1.01 -48.97
N ALA A 25 2.31 -0.44 -48.50
CA ALA A 25 3.04 0.56 -49.25
C ALA A 25 4.55 0.29 -49.20
N LEU A 26 5.01 -0.03 -50.40
CA LEU A 26 6.33 -0.46 -50.81
C LEU A 26 7.25 0.76 -51.00
N ARG A 27 8.56 0.46 -51.02
CA ARG A 27 9.61 1.06 -51.88
C ARG A 27 10.28 2.39 -51.48
N ARG A 28 11.56 2.19 -51.07
CA ARG A 28 12.79 2.48 -51.85
C ARG A 28 13.16 3.95 -52.06
N SER A 29 14.24 4.37 -51.38
CA SER A 29 15.20 5.37 -51.88
C SER A 29 16.48 5.29 -51.03
N VAL A 30 17.45 4.46 -51.39
CA VAL A 30 18.71 4.84 -52.08
C VAL A 30 19.06 6.33 -51.98
N PHE A 31 19.97 6.73 -51.09
CA PHE A 31 21.03 7.68 -51.42
C PHE A 31 22.08 7.81 -50.29
N ASN A 32 23.31 8.09 -50.73
CA ASN A 32 24.45 8.66 -49.99
C ASN A 32 25.53 7.72 -49.42
N ILE A 33 26.39 7.31 -50.36
CA ILE A 33 27.81 7.73 -50.45
C ILE A 33 28.64 7.54 -49.18
N ALA A 34 29.52 6.54 -49.28
CA ALA A 34 30.70 6.34 -48.48
C ALA A 34 31.48 7.65 -48.29
N ARG A 35 31.67 8.06 -47.03
CA ARG A 35 32.76 8.96 -46.65
C ARG A 35 33.80 8.15 -45.91
N THR A 36 34.96 8.07 -46.55
CA THR A 36 36.17 7.44 -46.06
C THR A 36 36.60 8.03 -44.72
N ALA A 37 37.07 7.12 -43.87
CA ALA A 37 37.57 7.35 -42.53
C ALA A 37 38.67 8.40 -42.45
N ARG A 38 38.69 9.19 -41.37
CA ARG A 38 39.95 9.54 -40.69
C ARG A 38 39.74 10.18 -39.31
N VAL A 39 40.55 9.72 -38.35
CA VAL A 39 40.99 10.36 -37.07
C VAL A 39 39.85 10.55 -36.05
N VAL A 40 39.95 10.24 -34.76
CA VAL A 40 41.03 10.47 -33.79
C VAL A 40 40.90 9.47 -32.64
N ALA A 41 42.03 8.94 -32.17
CA ALA A 41 42.14 8.14 -30.96
C ALA A 41 41.57 8.92 -29.74
N ALA A 42 40.55 8.37 -29.11
CA ALA A 42 40.06 8.84 -27.82
C ALA A 42 40.67 7.99 -26.69
N PRO A 43 41.16 8.59 -25.59
CA PRO A 43 41.76 7.86 -24.47
C PRO A 43 40.67 7.05 -23.75
N ASN A 44 41.08 5.92 -23.16
CA ASN A 44 40.26 5.03 -22.31
C ASN A 44 39.38 5.83 -21.34
N ARG A 45 38.15 6.15 -21.75
CA ARG A 45 37.03 6.42 -20.86
C ARG A 45 36.52 5.06 -20.43
N THR A 46 37.15 4.53 -19.39
CA THR A 46 36.59 3.45 -18.58
C THR A 46 35.15 3.81 -18.29
N THR A 47 34.25 3.03 -18.87
CA THR A 47 32.81 3.13 -18.73
C THR A 47 32.49 3.11 -17.24
N THR A 48 32.16 4.26 -16.67
CA THR A 48 31.47 4.35 -15.40
C THR A 48 30.07 3.78 -15.66
N LEU A 49 29.95 2.45 -15.65
CA LEU A 49 28.71 1.81 -15.30
C LEU A 49 28.49 2.22 -13.84
N VAL A 50 27.87 3.39 -13.65
CA VAL A 50 27.02 3.61 -12.49
C VAL A 50 25.92 2.58 -12.67
N ARG A 51 26.26 1.34 -12.29
CA ARG A 51 25.33 0.25 -12.08
C ARG A 51 24.39 0.86 -11.08
N SER A 52 23.24 1.31 -11.58
CA SER A 52 22.12 1.75 -10.79
C SER A 52 21.88 0.62 -9.82
N ALA A 53 22.48 0.75 -8.63
CA ALA A 53 22.06 0.05 -7.45
C ALA A 53 20.72 0.69 -7.13
N PHE A 54 19.72 0.35 -7.94
CA PHE A 54 18.35 0.30 -7.49
C PHE A 54 18.41 -0.77 -6.40
N VAL A 55 18.74 -0.30 -5.19
CA VAL A 55 18.68 -1.07 -3.97
C VAL A 55 17.19 -1.35 -3.81
N TYR A 56 16.72 -2.41 -4.45
CA TYR A 56 15.55 -3.11 -3.97
C TYR A 56 15.98 -3.58 -2.59
N LYS A 57 15.54 -2.83 -1.58
CA LYS A 57 15.69 -3.22 -0.18
C LYS A 57 14.81 -4.47 -0.04
N SER A 58 15.41 -5.60 -0.36
CA SER A 58 14.82 -6.92 -0.20
C SER A 58 14.80 -7.20 1.29
N TYR A 59 13.71 -6.84 1.96
CA TYR A 59 13.32 -7.42 3.23
C TYR A 59 12.81 -8.83 2.95
N SER A 60 13.72 -9.73 2.56
CA SER A 60 13.48 -11.15 2.76
C SER A 60 14.21 -11.51 4.04
N ALA A 61 13.52 -11.33 5.15
CA ALA A 61 13.84 -12.02 6.37
C ALA A 61 12.55 -12.72 6.77
N ALA A 62 12.52 -14.03 6.57
CA ALA A 62 11.68 -14.88 7.40
C ALA A 62 12.09 -14.63 8.85
N ALA A 63 11.33 -13.82 9.58
CA ALA A 63 11.57 -13.53 10.98
C ALA A 63 10.19 -13.35 11.61
N GLY A 64 9.85 -14.20 12.58
CA GLY A 64 8.61 -14.05 13.33
C GLY A 64 8.54 -12.64 13.92
N LEU A 65 7.31 -12.12 14.06
CA LEU A 65 7.08 -10.82 14.67
C LEU A 65 7.78 -10.78 16.02
N SER A 66 8.83 -9.97 16.13
CA SER A 66 9.46 -9.71 17.41
C SER A 66 8.54 -8.76 18.21
N ARG A 67 8.51 -8.88 19.53
CA ARG A 67 7.68 -8.04 20.40
C ARG A 67 7.92 -6.54 20.16
N GLU A 68 9.16 -6.19 19.85
CA GLU A 68 9.60 -4.83 19.48
C GLU A 68 9.04 -4.36 18.14
N ASP A 69 8.92 -5.24 17.14
CA ASP A 69 8.25 -4.93 15.86
C ASP A 69 6.75 -4.71 16.07
N VAL A 70 6.08 -5.59 16.83
CA VAL A 70 4.65 -5.44 17.18
C VAL A 70 4.43 -4.10 17.87
N GLN A 71 5.22 -3.82 18.90
CA GLN A 71 5.13 -2.57 19.65
C GLN A 71 5.32 -1.36 18.72
N THR A 72 6.30 -1.39 17.82
CA THR A 72 6.57 -0.28 16.90
C THR A 72 5.37 -0.05 15.97
N ARG A 73 4.82 -1.11 15.38
CA ARG A 73 3.65 -1.03 14.48
C ARG A 73 2.41 -0.51 15.22
N VAL A 74 2.10 -1.04 16.41
CA VAL A 74 0.97 -0.56 17.24
C VAL A 74 1.12 0.93 17.57
N LEU A 75 2.32 1.35 17.97
CA LEU A 75 2.59 2.77 18.27
C LEU A 75 2.44 3.65 17.02
N ASP A 76 2.83 3.17 15.85
CA ASP A 76 2.69 3.92 14.59
C ASP A 76 1.24 4.04 14.16
N VAL A 77 0.43 2.99 14.33
CA VAL A 77 -1.03 3.03 14.14
C VAL A 77 -1.64 4.10 15.06
N LEU A 78 -1.30 4.09 16.36
CA LEU A 78 -1.82 5.08 17.32
C LEU A 78 -1.39 6.52 17.02
N LYS A 79 -0.18 6.74 16.49
CA LYS A 79 0.28 8.07 16.05
C LYS A 79 -0.46 8.58 14.81
N SER A 80 -1.05 7.68 14.01
CA SER A 80 -1.81 8.07 12.83
C SER A 80 -3.19 8.64 13.18
N PHE A 81 -3.66 8.45 14.42
CA PHE A 81 -4.92 9.03 14.88
C PHE A 81 -4.73 10.48 15.32
N GLU A 82 -5.42 11.42 14.67
CA GLU A 82 -5.33 12.86 14.99
C GLU A 82 -5.85 13.20 16.40
N LYS A 83 -6.68 12.32 16.98
CA LYS A 83 -7.21 12.46 18.35
C LYS A 83 -6.16 12.16 19.44
N VAL A 84 -5.05 11.51 19.09
CA VAL A 84 -4.04 11.03 20.03
C VAL A 84 -2.77 11.88 19.96
N ASP A 85 -2.34 12.42 21.10
CA ASP A 85 -1.07 13.13 21.20
C ASP A 85 0.12 12.15 21.17
N PRO A 86 1.04 12.21 20.19
CA PRO A 86 2.16 11.27 20.09
C PRO A 86 3.12 11.33 21.28
N SER A 87 3.09 12.42 22.06
CA SER A 87 3.89 12.59 23.27
C SER A 87 3.33 11.86 24.49
N LYS A 88 2.04 11.49 24.47
CA LYS A 88 1.37 10.75 25.55
C LYS A 88 1.32 9.25 25.30
N ILE A 89 1.61 8.83 24.06
CA ILE A 89 1.62 7.42 23.70
C ILE A 89 2.79 6.74 24.41
N THR A 90 2.45 5.95 25.42
CA THR A 90 3.36 5.07 26.14
C THR A 90 2.80 3.65 26.10
N THR A 91 3.65 2.64 26.29
CA THR A 91 3.18 1.26 26.36
C THR A 91 2.21 1.03 27.52
N ALA A 92 2.39 1.73 28.64
CA ALA A 92 1.51 1.64 29.80
C ALA A 92 0.27 2.54 29.73
N ALA A 93 0.11 3.32 28.65
CA ALA A 93 -1.02 4.22 28.51
C ALA A 93 -2.33 3.45 28.35
N LYS A 94 -3.38 3.96 28.99
CA LYS A 94 -4.76 3.55 28.76
C LYS A 94 -5.40 4.34 27.63
N PHE A 95 -6.20 3.65 26.81
CA PHE A 95 -6.89 4.26 25.67
C PHE A 95 -7.84 5.39 26.09
N THR A 96 -8.63 5.16 27.13
CA THR A 96 -9.61 6.13 27.64
C THR A 96 -9.01 7.12 28.64
N ASP A 97 -8.28 6.63 29.66
CA ASP A 97 -7.81 7.49 30.77
C ASP A 97 -6.61 8.38 30.38
N ASP A 98 -5.63 7.86 29.64
CA ASP A 98 -4.37 8.59 29.34
C ASP A 98 -4.39 9.27 27.97
N LEU A 99 -4.87 8.54 26.95
CA LEU A 99 -4.98 9.09 25.59
C LEU A 99 -6.26 9.92 25.41
N GLY A 100 -7.25 9.77 26.31
CA GLY A 100 -8.48 10.54 26.26
C GLY A 100 -9.38 10.18 25.07
N LEU A 101 -9.25 8.95 24.55
CA LEU A 101 -10.11 8.48 23.48
C LEU A 101 -11.54 8.32 23.99
N ASP A 102 -12.50 8.77 23.20
CA ASP A 102 -13.91 8.47 23.46
C ASP A 102 -14.16 6.96 23.30
N SER A 103 -15.25 6.44 23.85
CA SER A 103 -15.57 5.01 23.74
C SER A 103 -15.68 4.55 22.29
N LEU A 104 -16.12 5.42 21.37
CA LEU A 104 -16.13 5.13 19.93
C LEU A 104 -14.72 5.15 19.32
N ASP A 105 -13.91 6.15 19.67
CA ASP A 105 -12.54 6.28 19.15
C ASP A 105 -11.66 5.11 19.61
N ALA A 106 -11.90 4.58 20.82
CA ALA A 106 -11.19 3.39 21.34
C ALA A 106 -11.49 2.13 20.51
N VAL A 107 -12.75 1.93 20.10
CA VAL A 107 -13.13 0.81 19.21
C VAL A 107 -12.51 0.97 17.83
N GLU A 108 -12.47 2.20 17.28
CA GLU A 108 -11.77 2.48 16.01
C GLU A 108 -10.27 2.18 16.09
N ALA A 109 -9.61 2.52 17.20
CA ALA A 109 -8.19 2.23 17.41
C ALA A 109 -7.91 0.72 17.44
N VAL A 110 -8.77 -0.07 18.11
CA VAL A 110 -8.65 -1.53 18.18
C VAL A 110 -8.89 -2.16 16.79
N MET A 111 -9.93 -1.74 16.06
CA MET A 111 -10.20 -2.22 14.69
C MET A 111 -9.03 -1.91 13.72
N ALA A 112 -8.39 -0.75 13.84
CA ALA A 112 -7.24 -0.42 13.01
C ALA A 112 -6.01 -1.30 13.33
N ILE A 113 -5.83 -1.67 14.60
CA ILE A 113 -4.78 -2.60 15.02
C ILE A 113 -5.09 -4.01 14.49
N GLU A 114 -6.34 -4.47 14.57
CA GLU A 114 -6.78 -5.74 14.00
C GLU A 114 -6.50 -5.85 12.50
N GLU A 115 -6.84 -4.80 11.74
CA GLU A 115 -6.61 -4.74 10.29
C GLU A 115 -5.11 -4.75 9.96
N GLU A 116 -4.28 -4.00 10.71
CA GLU A 116 -2.83 -3.93 10.51
C GLU A 116 -2.12 -5.28 10.68
N PHE A 117 -2.57 -6.11 11.63
CA PHE A 117 -2.02 -7.44 11.89
C PHE A 117 -2.82 -8.58 11.25
N SER A 118 -3.91 -8.25 10.56
CA SER A 118 -4.86 -9.22 9.97
C SER A 118 -5.36 -10.27 10.97
N ILE A 119 -5.66 -9.83 12.19
CA ILE A 119 -6.22 -10.65 13.28
C ILE A 119 -7.67 -10.28 13.56
N GLU A 120 -8.40 -11.14 14.25
CA GLU A 120 -9.76 -10.88 14.69
C GLU A 120 -9.80 -11.01 16.21
N ILE A 121 -9.99 -9.89 16.93
CA ILE A 121 -10.12 -9.89 18.39
C ILE A 121 -11.62 -9.89 18.70
N PRO A 122 -12.14 -10.87 19.45
CA PRO A 122 -13.55 -10.86 19.81
C PRO A 122 -13.85 -9.70 20.78
N ASP A 123 -15.03 -9.08 20.67
CA ASP A 123 -15.46 -7.95 21.53
C ASP A 123 -15.24 -8.21 23.03
N ALA A 124 -15.47 -9.44 23.49
CA ALA A 124 -15.28 -9.83 24.88
C ALA A 124 -13.83 -9.68 25.37
N GLU A 125 -12.85 -9.93 24.49
CA GLU A 125 -11.43 -9.76 24.79
C GLU A 125 -10.99 -8.31 24.54
N ALA A 126 -11.54 -7.64 23.53
CA ALA A 126 -11.30 -6.22 23.27
C ALA A 126 -11.73 -5.34 24.45
N ASP A 127 -12.86 -5.64 25.10
CA ASP A 127 -13.34 -4.95 26.30
C ASP A 127 -12.40 -5.12 27.51
N GLU A 128 -11.67 -6.24 27.58
CA GLU A 128 -10.65 -6.49 28.63
C GLU A 128 -9.33 -5.74 28.35
N ILE A 129 -9.07 -5.40 27.08
CA ILE A 129 -7.87 -4.68 26.63
C ILE A 129 -8.07 -3.17 26.86
N THR A 130 -7.66 -2.70 28.03
CA THR A 130 -7.77 -1.28 28.42
C THR A 130 -6.48 -0.48 28.20
N THR A 131 -5.36 -1.18 27.99
CA THR A 131 -4.01 -0.59 27.85
C THR A 131 -3.33 -1.01 26.56
N VAL A 132 -2.44 -0.16 26.05
CA VAL A 132 -1.63 -0.46 24.85
C VAL A 132 -0.74 -1.69 25.07
N GLN A 133 -0.21 -1.87 26.28
CA GLN A 133 0.61 -3.03 26.62
C GLN A 133 -0.18 -4.34 26.49
N GLN A 134 -1.43 -4.37 26.96
CA GLN A 134 -2.30 -5.54 26.83
C GLN A 134 -2.57 -5.88 25.37
N ALA A 135 -2.80 -4.88 24.52
CA ALA A 135 -2.97 -5.09 23.07
C ALA A 135 -1.71 -5.71 22.44
N ILE A 136 -0.52 -5.21 22.80
CA ILE A 136 0.76 -5.77 22.32
C ILE A 136 0.95 -7.20 22.81
N ASP A 137 0.70 -7.45 24.10
CA ASP A 137 0.81 -8.79 24.69
C ASP A 137 -0.16 -9.78 24.02
N TYR A 138 -1.36 -9.31 23.67
CA TYR A 138 -2.35 -10.10 22.93
C TYR A 138 -1.83 -10.50 21.55
N ILE A 139 -1.39 -9.52 20.75
CA ILE A 139 -0.88 -9.76 19.38
C ILE A 139 0.33 -10.69 19.39
N VAL A 140 1.24 -10.54 20.36
CA VAL A 140 2.42 -11.41 20.50
C VAL A 140 2.04 -12.86 20.82
N ASN A 141 0.94 -13.08 21.55
CA ASN A 141 0.44 -14.41 21.87
C ASN A 141 -0.36 -15.03 20.71
N THR A 142 -0.79 -14.25 19.73
CA THR A 142 -1.55 -14.70 18.56
C THR A 142 -0.61 -15.08 17.42
N PRO A 143 -0.43 -16.39 17.13
CA PRO A 143 0.56 -16.86 16.15
C PRO A 143 0.18 -16.57 14.69
N GLU A 144 -1.06 -16.12 14.44
CA GLU A 144 -1.58 -15.77 13.11
C GLU A 144 -1.34 -14.30 12.72
N ALA A 145 -0.81 -13.48 13.64
CA ALA A 145 -0.44 -12.10 13.34
C ALA A 145 0.73 -12.06 12.35
N HIS A 146 0.59 -11.30 11.26
CA HIS A 146 1.56 -11.22 10.15
C HIS A 146 1.97 -9.79 9.78
#